data_AF-A0A6S7JYT1-F1
#
_entry.id   AF-A0A6S7JYT1-F1
#
_cell.length_a   1.000
_cell.length_b   1.000
_cell.length_c   1.000
_cell.angle_alpha   90.00
_cell.angle_beta   90.00
_cell.angle_gamma   90.00
#
_symmetry.space_group_name_H-M   'P 1'
#
loop_
_entity.id
_entity.type
_entity.pdbx_description
1 polymer ?
#
loop_
_entity_poly.entity_id
_entity_poly.type
_entity_poly.pdbx_seq_one_letter_code
_entity_poly.pdbx_strand_id
1 'polypeptide(L)'
;MSQESKYTSVEMDEKKSNKGNNDLEQPFDEDFWLKVQDKFDSGGRSWSRAMDEVRTERLFEKHGKNYLLVIIRDWPISDKYRDQPDLVASLEYLISRFTEIILEKDTDEDYKYFRNEEDETRPTLLHLAAAQNFNHVAAHLVRHYPSLVYKETEVVGEHRGYLPVEMALMAYKDETAAFLISQMKPDW
;
A
#
# COMPACT_ATOMS: atom_id res chain seq x y z
N MET A 1 -34.62 21.60 -36.97
CA MET A 1 -34.23 20.18 -36.92
C MET A 1 -33.30 20.03 -35.73
N SER A 2 -33.84 19.64 -34.58
CA SER A 2 -33.08 19.43 -33.34
C SER A 2 -32.93 17.92 -33.16
N GLN A 3 -31.69 17.43 -33.06
CA GLN A 3 -31.42 16.05 -32.69
C GLN A 3 -31.27 15.97 -31.17
N GLU A 4 -32.23 15.32 -30.51
CA GLU A 4 -32.14 14.94 -29.10
C GLU A 4 -31.16 13.78 -28.93
N SER A 5 -30.15 13.99 -28.09
CA SER A 5 -29.21 12.97 -27.66
C SER A 5 -29.90 12.00 -26.69
N LYS A 6 -30.23 10.79 -27.16
CA LYS A 6 -30.67 9.67 -26.31
C LYS A 6 -29.47 9.09 -25.57
N TYR A 7 -29.23 9.55 -24.35
CA TYR A 7 -28.41 8.78 -23.41
C TYR A 7 -29.24 7.60 -22.90
N THR A 8 -28.76 6.40 -23.16
CA THR A 8 -29.36 5.17 -22.64
C THR A 8 -28.80 4.94 -21.24
N SER A 9 -29.61 5.14 -20.22
CA SER A 9 -29.30 4.75 -18.84
C SER A 9 -29.22 3.24 -18.77
N VAL A 10 -28.02 2.71 -18.53
CA VAL A 10 -27.83 1.29 -18.21
C VAL A 10 -28.21 1.12 -16.75
N GLU A 11 -29.34 0.46 -16.49
CA GLU A 11 -29.68 -0.02 -15.15
C GLU A 11 -28.62 -1.03 -14.72
N MET A 12 -27.80 -0.64 -13.74
CA MET A 12 -26.95 -1.57 -13.02
C MET A 12 -27.84 -2.36 -12.07
N ASP A 13 -28.24 -3.56 -12.50
CA ASP A 13 -28.83 -4.55 -11.61
C ASP A 13 -27.87 -4.81 -10.44
N GLU A 14 -28.28 -4.39 -9.24
CA GLU A 14 -27.66 -4.79 -7.98
C GLU A 14 -27.80 -6.31 -7.81
N LYS A 15 -26.87 -7.06 -8.39
CA LYS A 15 -26.62 -8.44 -7.97
C LYS A 15 -26.10 -8.38 -6.55
N LYS A 16 -27.01 -8.52 -5.58
CA LYS A 16 -26.71 -8.84 -4.18
C LYS A 16 -25.96 -10.17 -4.14
N SER A 17 -24.65 -10.11 -4.23
CA SER A 17 -23.79 -11.24 -3.93
C SER A 17 -23.71 -11.37 -2.41
N ASN A 18 -24.40 -12.37 -1.88
CA ASN A 18 -24.26 -12.75 -0.48
C ASN A 18 -22.94 -13.53 -0.34
N LYS A 19 -21.83 -12.83 -0.09
CA LYS A 19 -20.54 -13.39 0.33
C LYS A 19 -20.04 -12.57 1.50
N GLY A 20 -19.82 -13.24 2.64
CA GLY A 20 -19.51 -12.61 3.92
C GLY A 20 -18.34 -11.64 3.82
N ASN A 21 -18.58 -10.41 4.27
CA ASN A 21 -17.68 -9.48 4.96
C ASN A 21 -16.16 -9.71 4.82
N ASN A 22 -15.65 -9.72 3.59
CA ASN A 22 -14.21 -9.84 3.27
C ASN A 22 -13.78 -8.72 2.31
N ASP A 23 -14.47 -7.59 2.35
CA ASP A 23 -14.12 -6.43 1.55
C ASP A 23 -13.02 -5.65 2.28
N LEU A 24 -11.82 -5.70 1.71
CA LEU A 24 -10.66 -4.96 2.21
C LEU A 24 -10.91 -3.45 2.15
N GLU A 25 -11.81 -3.03 1.25
CA GLU A 25 -12.20 -1.65 1.04
C GLU A 25 -13.67 -1.41 1.41
N GLN A 26 -13.99 -0.15 1.65
CA GLN A 26 -15.38 0.27 1.80
C GLN A 26 -16.03 0.39 0.41
N PRO A 27 -17.33 0.09 0.25
CA PRO A 27 -18.04 0.23 -1.02
C PRO A 27 -17.91 1.63 -1.63
N PHE A 28 -17.89 1.71 -2.97
CA PHE A 28 -17.87 2.98 -3.70
C PHE A 28 -19.28 3.53 -3.87
N ASP A 29 -19.83 4.02 -2.76
CA ASP A 29 -21.15 4.62 -2.62
C ASP A 29 -21.19 6.08 -3.12
N GLU A 30 -22.35 6.75 -2.98
CA GLU A 30 -22.54 8.12 -3.43
C GLU A 30 -21.55 9.10 -2.77
N ASP A 31 -21.30 8.96 -1.46
CA ASP A 31 -20.31 9.77 -0.73
C ASP A 31 -18.90 9.61 -1.32
N PHE A 32 -18.52 8.39 -1.72
CA PHE A 32 -17.25 8.14 -2.38
C PHE A 32 -17.12 8.99 -3.65
N TRP A 33 -18.10 8.90 -4.54
CA TRP A 33 -18.06 9.57 -5.83
C TRP A 33 -18.12 11.09 -5.71
N LEU A 34 -18.89 11.61 -4.74
CA LEU A 34 -18.91 13.04 -4.44
C LEU A 34 -17.53 13.55 -3.99
N LYS A 35 -16.83 12.83 -3.11
CA LYS A 35 -15.47 13.18 -2.68
C LYS A 35 -14.45 13.08 -3.82
N VAL A 36 -14.57 12.06 -4.68
CA VAL A 36 -13.70 11.92 -5.87
C VAL A 36 -13.89 13.08 -6.83
N GLN A 37 -15.15 13.47 -7.09
CA GLN A 37 -15.47 14.59 -7.94
C GLN A 37 -14.89 15.91 -7.39
N ASP A 38 -15.07 16.18 -6.09
CA ASP A 38 -14.52 17.38 -5.44
C ASP A 38 -12.99 17.46 -5.57
N LYS A 39 -12.28 16.34 -5.37
CA LYS A 39 -10.82 16.26 -5.56
C LYS A 39 -10.38 16.45 -7.02
N PHE A 40 -11.17 15.98 -7.97
CA PHE A 40 -10.89 16.17 -9.39
C PHE A 40 -11.09 17.63 -9.80
N ASP A 41 -12.21 18.23 -9.39
CA ASP A 41 -12.58 19.59 -9.73
C ASP A 41 -11.68 20.63 -9.03
N SER A 42 -11.16 20.33 -7.83
CA SER A 42 -10.23 21.19 -7.08
C SER A 42 -8.80 21.25 -7.64
N GLY A 43 -8.50 20.56 -8.75
CA GLY A 43 -7.42 20.92 -9.66
C GLY A 43 -6.44 19.81 -10.02
N GLY A 44 -5.97 19.85 -11.29
CA GLY A 44 -4.75 19.26 -11.84
C GLY A 44 -4.57 17.73 -11.82
N ARG A 45 -5.38 17.01 -11.03
CA ARG A 45 -5.25 15.56 -10.83
C ARG A 45 -6.02 14.80 -11.89
N SER A 46 -5.52 13.61 -12.26
CA SER A 46 -6.34 12.67 -13.01
C SER A 46 -7.47 12.12 -12.13
N TRP A 47 -8.54 11.65 -12.76
CA TRP A 47 -9.63 10.95 -12.05
C TRP A 47 -9.12 9.77 -11.21
N SER A 48 -8.17 9.00 -11.74
CA SER A 48 -7.55 7.89 -11.03
C SER A 48 -6.80 8.33 -9.77
N ARG A 49 -6.08 9.47 -9.82
CA ARG A 49 -5.39 10.02 -8.66
C ARG A 49 -6.38 10.51 -7.61
N ALA A 50 -7.43 11.22 -8.02
CA ALA A 50 -8.50 11.63 -7.12
C ALA A 50 -9.15 10.43 -6.42
N MET A 51 -9.43 9.36 -7.18
CA MET A 51 -9.97 8.11 -6.65
C MET A 51 -9.05 7.46 -5.62
N ASP A 52 -7.75 7.35 -5.92
CA ASP A 52 -6.80 6.77 -4.97
C ASP A 52 -6.65 7.63 -3.71
N GLU A 53 -6.67 8.96 -3.82
CA GLU A 53 -6.63 9.85 -2.66
C GLU A 53 -7.82 9.60 -1.71
N VAL A 54 -9.05 9.52 -2.23
CA VAL A 54 -10.23 9.20 -1.40
C VAL A 54 -10.11 7.82 -0.76
N ARG A 55 -9.59 6.82 -1.49
CA ARG A 55 -9.37 5.47 -0.95
C ARG A 55 -8.35 5.48 0.18
N THR A 56 -7.24 6.21 0.04
CA THR A 56 -6.25 6.37 1.12
C THR A 56 -6.81 7.12 2.33
N GLU A 57 -7.69 8.09 2.13
CA GLU A 57 -8.37 8.80 3.22
C GLU A 57 -9.32 7.87 3.99
N ARG A 58 -10.12 7.07 3.29
CA ARG A 58 -10.96 6.03 3.92
C ARG A 58 -10.14 4.97 4.66
N LEU A 59 -8.97 4.61 4.15
CA LEU A 59 -8.04 3.71 4.83
C LEU A 59 -7.51 4.32 6.13
N PHE A 60 -7.13 5.60 6.09
CA PHE A 60 -6.69 6.34 7.28
C PHE A 60 -7.82 6.48 8.31
N GLU A 61 -9.04 6.83 7.89
CA GLU A 61 -10.21 6.90 8.76
C GLU A 61 -10.48 5.57 9.48
N LYS A 62 -10.28 4.45 8.78
CA LYS A 62 -10.54 3.10 9.32
C LYS A 62 -9.40 2.56 10.20
N HIS A 63 -8.15 2.84 9.84
CA HIS A 63 -6.97 2.19 10.44
C HIS A 63 -6.00 3.15 11.14
N GLY A 64 -6.29 4.46 11.16
CA GLY A 64 -5.40 5.48 11.69
C GLY A 64 -4.02 5.42 11.03
N LYS A 65 -2.95 5.58 11.82
CA LYS A 65 -1.56 5.49 11.33
C LYS A 65 -1.13 4.09 10.86
N ASN A 66 -1.92 3.05 11.11
CA ASN A 66 -1.59 1.67 10.73
C ASN A 66 -2.00 1.32 9.29
N TYR A 67 -2.58 2.23 8.54
CA TYR A 67 -3.11 1.93 7.21
C TYR A 67 -2.05 1.43 6.20
N LEU A 68 -0.81 1.95 6.20
CA LEU A 68 0.26 1.35 5.39
C LEU A 68 0.61 -0.07 5.86
N LEU A 69 0.65 -0.30 7.17
CA LEU A 69 0.91 -1.63 7.73
C LEU A 69 -0.15 -2.62 7.25
N VAL A 70 -1.44 -2.27 7.32
CA VAL A 70 -2.55 -3.14 6.93
C VAL A 70 -2.48 -3.51 5.45
N ILE A 71 -2.27 -2.53 4.55
CA ILE A 71 -2.25 -2.82 3.12
C ILE A 71 -0.99 -3.59 2.71
N ILE A 72 0.15 -3.39 3.39
CA ILE A 72 1.40 -4.11 3.08
C ILE A 72 1.39 -5.51 3.68
N ARG A 73 0.88 -5.70 4.90
CA ARG A 73 0.97 -6.96 5.66
C ARG A 73 -0.25 -7.85 5.47
N ASP A 74 -1.45 -7.28 5.62
CA ASP A 74 -2.68 -8.06 5.81
C ASP A 74 -3.41 -8.33 4.50
N TRP A 75 -3.45 -7.35 3.59
CA TRP A 75 -4.12 -7.51 2.29
C TRP A 75 -3.57 -8.69 1.47
N PRO A 76 -2.24 -8.89 1.34
CA PRO A 76 -1.70 -9.97 0.50
C PRO A 76 -1.98 -11.38 1.04
N ILE A 77 -2.20 -11.52 2.35
CA ILE A 77 -2.49 -12.81 3.00
C ILE A 77 -3.99 -13.08 3.21
N SER A 78 -4.85 -12.13 2.81
CA SER A 78 -6.31 -12.30 2.87
C SER A 78 -6.79 -13.36 1.86
N ASP A 79 -7.98 -13.91 2.09
CA ASP A 79 -8.53 -15.00 1.29
C ASP A 79 -8.63 -14.70 -0.21
N LYS A 80 -8.68 -13.41 -0.58
CA LYS A 80 -8.73 -12.97 -1.98
C LYS A 80 -7.39 -13.11 -2.71
N TYR A 81 -6.27 -12.95 -2.01
CA TYR A 81 -4.92 -12.84 -2.61
C TYR A 81 -3.99 -13.99 -2.24
N ARG A 82 -4.26 -14.65 -1.11
CA ARG A 82 -3.45 -15.78 -0.65
C ARG A 82 -3.32 -16.83 -1.75
N ASP A 83 -2.09 -17.29 -1.95
CA ASP A 83 -1.71 -18.30 -2.95
C ASP A 83 -2.01 -17.90 -4.41
N GLN A 84 -2.23 -16.60 -4.70
CA GLN A 84 -2.45 -16.08 -6.05
C GLN A 84 -1.41 -15.03 -6.44
N PRO A 85 -0.22 -15.44 -6.92
CA PRO A 85 0.89 -14.53 -7.25
C PRO A 85 0.51 -13.40 -8.21
N ASP A 86 -0.29 -13.69 -9.25
CA ASP A 86 -0.70 -12.69 -10.24
C ASP A 86 -1.61 -11.59 -9.63
N LEU A 87 -2.49 -11.98 -8.69
CA LEU A 87 -3.31 -11.03 -7.96
C LEU A 87 -2.48 -10.21 -6.98
N VAL A 88 -1.48 -10.83 -6.35
CA VAL A 88 -0.53 -10.15 -5.46
C VAL A 88 0.31 -9.12 -6.21
N ALA A 89 0.75 -9.42 -7.44
CA ALA A 89 1.45 -8.44 -8.28
C ALA A 89 0.54 -7.24 -8.65
N SER A 90 -0.73 -7.51 -9.00
CA SER A 90 -1.71 -6.45 -9.25
C SER A 90 -2.01 -5.63 -8.00
N LEU A 91 -2.01 -6.29 -6.84
CA LEU A 91 -2.18 -5.67 -5.53
C LEU A 91 -0.98 -4.78 -5.18
N GLU A 92 0.25 -5.20 -5.43
CA GLU A 92 1.45 -4.39 -5.23
C GLU A 92 1.35 -3.07 -5.99
N TYR A 93 0.93 -3.10 -7.25
CA TYR A 93 0.78 -1.87 -8.04
C TYR A 93 -0.22 -0.90 -7.39
N LEU A 94 -1.33 -1.42 -6.87
CA LEU A 94 -2.29 -0.62 -6.11
C LEU A 94 -1.67 -0.04 -4.83
N ILE A 95 -1.03 -0.89 -4.02
CA ILE A 95 -0.38 -0.50 -2.77
C ILE A 95 0.72 0.53 -3.04
N SER A 96 1.46 0.42 -4.14
CA SER A 96 2.50 1.36 -4.54
C SER A 96 1.95 2.76 -4.75
N ARG A 97 0.83 2.89 -5.47
CA ARG A 97 0.16 4.18 -5.70
C ARG A 97 -0.37 4.78 -4.39
N PHE A 98 -0.91 3.94 -3.50
CA PHE A 98 -1.32 4.38 -2.17
C PHE A 98 -0.12 4.84 -1.33
N THR A 99 0.97 4.06 -1.33
CA THR A 99 2.19 4.37 -0.58
C THR A 99 2.76 5.73 -1.00
N GLU A 100 2.78 6.03 -2.30
CA GLU A 100 3.19 7.34 -2.80
C GLU A 100 2.33 8.49 -2.24
N ILE A 101 1.00 8.39 -2.37
CA ILE A 101 0.05 9.39 -1.84
C ILE A 101 0.25 9.61 -0.34
N ILE A 102 0.47 8.53 0.37
CA ILE A 102 0.57 8.53 1.83
C ILE A 102 1.87 9.20 2.28
N LEU A 103 2.99 8.82 1.69
CA LEU A 103 4.28 9.40 2.02
C LEU A 103 4.38 10.88 1.60
N GLU A 104 3.72 11.31 0.52
CA GLU A 104 3.60 12.74 0.18
C GLU A 104 2.94 13.56 1.29
N LYS A 105 2.08 12.95 2.11
CA LYS A 105 1.38 13.60 3.22
C LYS A 105 2.08 13.40 4.57
N ASP A 106 3.16 12.61 4.65
CA ASP A 106 3.87 12.30 5.91
C ASP A 106 4.89 13.39 6.29
N THR A 107 4.40 14.55 6.71
CA THR A 107 5.24 15.70 7.06
C THR A 107 5.98 15.55 8.39
N ASP A 108 5.47 14.72 9.29
CA ASP A 108 6.01 14.54 10.65
C ASP A 108 7.03 13.38 10.75
N GLU A 109 7.38 12.79 9.60
CA GLU A 109 8.26 11.61 9.50
C GLU A 109 7.75 10.40 10.31
N ASP A 110 6.43 10.24 10.45
CA ASP A 110 5.84 9.15 11.23
C ASP A 110 6.32 7.79 10.71
N TYR A 111 6.39 7.61 9.38
CA TYR A 111 6.78 6.34 8.76
C TYR A 111 8.28 6.07 8.73
N LYS A 112 9.11 7.08 9.01
CA LYS A 112 10.56 6.89 9.21
C LYS A 112 10.87 6.09 10.46
N TYR A 113 10.05 6.25 11.50
CA TYR A 113 10.22 5.60 12.80
C TYR A 113 9.16 4.53 13.08
N PHE A 114 8.19 4.34 12.17
CA PHE A 114 7.15 3.34 12.30
C PHE A 114 7.72 1.93 12.48
N ARG A 115 7.16 1.23 13.47
CA ARG A 115 7.47 -0.16 13.83
C ARG A 115 6.16 -0.92 14.00
N ASN A 116 6.09 -2.14 13.48
CA ASN A 116 4.95 -3.01 13.74
C ASN A 116 5.02 -3.55 15.17
N GLU A 117 4.31 -2.90 16.10
CA GLU A 117 4.26 -3.26 17.53
C GLU A 117 3.56 -4.61 17.80
N GLU A 118 2.83 -5.16 16.83
CA GLU A 118 2.15 -6.45 16.96
C GLU A 118 3.10 -7.64 16.71
N ASP A 119 4.32 -7.37 16.25
CA ASP A 119 5.36 -8.36 15.97
C ASP A 119 6.54 -8.12 16.92
N GLU A 120 7.00 -9.18 17.61
CA GLU A 120 8.08 -9.10 18.60
C GLU A 120 9.40 -8.57 18.02
N THR A 121 9.65 -8.81 16.73
CA THR A 121 10.84 -8.31 16.03
C THR A 121 10.70 -6.85 15.60
N ARG A 122 9.51 -6.24 15.78
CA ARG A 122 9.19 -4.85 15.45
C ARG A 122 9.74 -4.42 14.09
N PRO A 123 9.36 -5.10 12.99
CA PRO A 123 9.82 -4.75 11.66
C PRO A 123 9.32 -3.36 11.26
N THR A 124 10.10 -2.64 10.44
CA THR A 124 9.62 -1.44 9.75
C THR A 124 8.74 -1.84 8.55
N LEU A 125 8.02 -0.88 7.96
CA LEU A 125 7.28 -1.11 6.71
C LEU A 125 8.17 -1.62 5.56
N LEU A 126 9.46 -1.23 5.54
CA LEU A 126 10.39 -1.68 4.50
C LEU A 126 10.74 -3.17 4.64
N HIS A 127 10.88 -3.69 5.86
CA HIS A 127 11.08 -5.14 6.07
C HIS A 127 9.88 -5.93 5.57
N LEU A 128 8.66 -5.44 5.85
CA LEU A 128 7.42 -6.09 5.44
C LEU A 128 7.28 -6.07 3.92
N ALA A 129 7.51 -4.94 3.27
CA ALA A 129 7.51 -4.84 1.81
C ALA A 129 8.58 -5.75 1.16
N ALA A 130 9.76 -5.84 1.78
CA ALA A 130 10.85 -6.70 1.32
C ALA A 130 10.49 -8.19 1.36
N ALA A 131 9.87 -8.66 2.45
CA ALA A 131 9.41 -10.05 2.56
C ALA A 131 8.30 -10.42 1.56
N GLN A 132 7.48 -9.45 1.16
CA GLN A 132 6.39 -9.61 0.18
C GLN A 132 6.87 -9.57 -1.28
N ASN A 133 8.12 -9.18 -1.55
CA ASN A 133 8.62 -8.78 -2.87
C ASN A 133 7.91 -7.55 -3.47
N PHE A 134 7.47 -6.61 -2.63
CA PHE A 134 6.83 -5.38 -3.09
C PHE A 134 7.88 -4.33 -3.45
N ASN A 135 8.57 -4.57 -4.57
CA ASN A 135 9.69 -3.77 -5.04
C ASN A 135 9.32 -2.29 -5.24
N HIS A 136 8.15 -1.99 -5.81
CA HIS A 136 7.72 -0.60 -6.02
C HIS A 136 7.41 0.11 -4.71
N VAL A 137 6.77 -0.59 -3.78
CA VAL A 137 6.49 -0.09 -2.42
C VAL A 137 7.80 0.19 -1.68
N ALA A 138 8.75 -0.76 -1.73
CA ALA A 138 10.09 -0.58 -1.18
C ALA A 138 10.80 0.64 -1.80
N ALA A 139 10.67 0.85 -3.11
CA ALA A 139 11.24 2.00 -3.78
C ALA A 139 10.65 3.34 -3.31
N HIS A 140 9.34 3.43 -3.07
CA HIS A 140 8.73 4.63 -2.50
C HIS A 140 9.22 4.90 -1.06
N LEU A 141 9.28 3.86 -0.22
CA LEU A 141 9.77 3.97 1.15
C LEU A 141 11.24 4.42 1.21
N VAL A 142 12.12 3.83 0.40
CA VAL A 142 13.55 4.17 0.38
C VAL A 142 13.79 5.56 -0.22
N ARG A 143 13.06 5.95 -1.26
CA ARG A 143 13.16 7.30 -1.83
C ARG A 143 12.81 8.37 -0.80
N HIS A 144 11.78 8.12 -0.01
CA HIS A 144 11.31 9.06 0.99
C HIS A 144 12.17 9.03 2.27
N TYR A 145 12.56 7.83 2.72
CA TYR A 145 13.42 7.64 3.90
C TYR A 145 14.60 6.70 3.60
N PRO A 146 15.68 7.20 3.00
CA PRO A 146 16.81 6.36 2.57
C PRO A 146 17.46 5.55 3.69
N SER A 147 17.46 6.07 4.92
CA SER A 147 18.05 5.38 6.07
C SER A 147 17.34 4.08 6.47
N LEU A 148 16.11 3.84 5.98
CA LEU A 148 15.37 2.61 6.29
C LEU A 148 16.10 1.34 5.84
N VAL A 149 16.96 1.40 4.82
CA VAL A 149 17.74 0.25 4.34
C VAL A 149 18.74 -0.28 5.38
N TYR A 150 19.10 0.53 6.37
CA TYR A 150 20.04 0.18 7.46
C TYR A 150 19.34 -0.04 8.81
N LYS A 151 18.01 0.05 8.87
CA LYS A 151 17.28 -0.22 10.11
C LYS A 151 17.13 -1.72 10.27
N GLU A 152 17.63 -2.27 11.36
CA GLU A 152 17.39 -3.66 11.72
C GLU A 152 16.03 -3.84 12.41
N THR A 153 15.48 -5.05 12.34
CA THR A 153 14.50 -5.55 13.31
C THR A 153 15.11 -5.62 14.71
N GLU A 154 14.28 -5.68 15.75
CA GLU A 154 14.75 -5.91 17.11
C GLU A 154 15.27 -7.34 17.32
N VAL A 155 16.17 -7.49 18.29
CA VAL A 155 16.74 -8.77 18.72
C VAL A 155 15.71 -9.48 19.62
N VAL A 156 15.36 -10.71 19.27
CA VAL A 156 14.40 -11.52 20.03
C VAL A 156 15.07 -12.83 20.46
N GLY A 157 15.23 -13.01 21.77
CA GLY A 157 15.93 -14.17 22.33
C GLY A 157 17.38 -14.25 21.86
N GLU A 158 17.73 -15.35 21.19
CA GLU A 158 19.07 -15.56 20.62
C GLU A 158 19.19 -15.12 19.15
N HIS A 159 18.11 -14.63 18.54
CA HIS A 159 18.10 -14.18 17.14
C HIS A 159 18.50 -12.72 17.04
N ARG A 160 19.52 -12.43 16.23
CA ARG A 160 19.95 -11.07 15.90
C ARG A 160 18.88 -10.31 15.11
N GLY A 161 19.03 -8.98 15.07
CA GLY A 161 18.29 -8.14 14.14
C GLY A 161 18.66 -8.43 12.68
N TYR A 162 17.68 -8.27 11.79
CA TYR A 162 17.84 -8.43 10.36
C TYR A 162 17.57 -7.12 9.65
N LEU A 163 18.35 -6.84 8.60
CA LEU A 163 18.08 -5.74 7.68
C LEU A 163 16.95 -6.10 6.71
N PRO A 164 16.31 -5.11 6.04
CA PRO A 164 15.30 -5.38 5.02
C PRO A 164 15.81 -6.26 3.88
N VAL A 165 17.08 -6.07 3.48
CA VAL A 165 17.71 -6.91 2.44
C VAL A 165 17.85 -8.36 2.88
N GLU A 166 18.17 -8.60 4.15
CA GLU A 166 18.30 -9.95 4.70
C GLU A 166 16.94 -10.64 4.77
N MET A 167 15.89 -9.92 5.15
CA MET A 167 14.51 -10.41 5.09
C MET A 167 14.09 -10.80 3.67
N ALA A 168 14.43 -9.98 2.66
CA ALA A 168 14.18 -10.31 1.26
C ALA A 168 14.90 -11.60 0.84
N LEU A 169 16.20 -11.73 1.19
CA LEU A 169 17.02 -12.88 0.83
C LEU A 169 16.52 -14.17 1.52
N MET A 170 16.16 -14.11 2.80
CA MET A 170 15.60 -15.27 3.53
C MET A 170 14.25 -15.72 2.94
N ALA A 171 13.48 -14.80 2.37
CA ALA A 171 12.22 -15.07 1.70
C ALA A 171 12.35 -15.37 0.19
N TYR A 172 13.57 -15.48 -0.34
CA TYR A 172 13.88 -15.70 -1.76
C TYR A 172 13.28 -14.64 -2.70
N LYS A 173 13.34 -13.36 -2.28
CA LYS A 173 12.82 -12.21 -3.03
C LYS A 173 13.94 -11.45 -3.73
N ASP A 174 14.49 -12.09 -4.76
CA ASP A 174 15.73 -11.65 -5.43
C ASP A 174 15.63 -10.23 -6.02
N GLU A 175 14.48 -9.88 -6.63
CA GLU A 175 14.28 -8.56 -7.23
C GLU A 175 14.36 -7.45 -6.18
N THR A 176 13.61 -7.60 -5.09
CA THR A 176 13.60 -6.62 -4.01
C THR A 176 14.95 -6.59 -3.26
N ALA A 177 15.60 -7.75 -3.08
CA ALA A 177 16.94 -7.82 -2.51
C ALA A 177 17.97 -7.05 -3.37
N ALA A 178 17.98 -7.28 -4.69
CA ALA A 178 18.85 -6.57 -5.62
C ALA A 178 18.59 -5.06 -5.61
N PHE A 179 17.32 -4.64 -5.57
CA PHE A 179 16.97 -3.24 -5.40
C PHE A 179 17.56 -2.68 -4.10
N LEU A 180 17.33 -3.32 -2.95
CA LEU A 180 17.81 -2.84 -1.66
C LEU A 180 19.34 -2.73 -1.61
N ILE A 181 20.07 -3.72 -2.12
CA ILE A 181 21.53 -3.69 -2.24
C ILE A 181 21.98 -2.47 -3.05
N SER A 182 21.29 -2.15 -4.15
CA SER A 182 21.63 -0.99 -4.98
C SER A 182 21.45 0.36 -4.27
N GLN A 183 20.60 0.41 -3.23
CA GLN A 183 20.34 1.61 -2.45
C GLN A 183 21.30 1.75 -1.25
N MET A 184 21.97 0.68 -0.84
CA MET A 184 22.97 0.72 0.21
C MET A 184 24.24 1.39 -0.31
N LYS A 185 24.57 2.56 0.22
CA LYS A 185 25.85 3.21 0.02
C LYS A 185 26.91 2.60 0.94
N PRO A 186 28.13 2.35 0.46
CA PRO A 186 29.26 2.11 1.35
C PRO A 186 29.58 3.41 2.11
N ASP A 187 29.67 3.33 3.43
CA ASP A 187 30.28 4.39 4.23
C ASP A 187 31.76 4.50 3.82
N TRP A 188 32.18 5.67 3.34
CA TRP A 188 33.58 5.99 3.04
C TRP A 188 34.13 6.98 4.06
#